data_AF-M3DT89-F1
#
_entry.id   AF-M3DT89-F1
#
_cell.length_a   1.000
_cell.length_b   1.000
_cell.length_c   1.000
_cell.angle_alpha   90.00
_cell.angle_beta   90.00
_cell.angle_gamma   90.00
#
_symmetry.space_group_name_H-M   'P 1'
#
loop_
_entity.id
_entity.type
_entity.pdbx_description
1 polymer ?
#
loop_
_entity_poly.entity_id
_entity_poly.type
_entity_poly.pdbx_seq_one_letter_code
_entity_poly.pdbx_strand_id
1 'polypeptide(L)'
;MILASLLLGEKLKIQKNTNVSPLPVVADADFLIQGVIPPKIRKPEGPFGDHYGYYALKHDYPIVQVKRIYHRKNAIWPATVVGRPPQEDHWIAEYLQDLLSPLFPVVMPAVKKVWAYEESGVHSLAAAVVKERYQGEAFTGALRILGEGQLSLTKVLLITDQDVDLKNFRETFITVLERMNPITDLHIFANISQDTLDYTGPAVNQGSKAIFLGSGKKKNDLKTQFKGKLSNSSFKNPKIPYPGTLVVSGPKYKLKDGVPAKLLKEKFIQDFLFVFLVDDSEDTIRSDHDFIWSVFTRFEPAGDIYANTKLIRNHPAFYPPIVVDCRVKTWYPPLTEADSKTIRKVDDRFGRLIDSL
;
A
#
# COMPACT_ATOMS: atom_id res chain seq x y z
N MET A 1 -22.26 -2.82 14.89
CA MET A 1 -22.91 -2.40 16.15
C MET A 1 -22.31 -3.09 17.38
N ILE A 2 -22.10 -4.41 17.36
CA ILE A 2 -21.51 -5.14 18.51
C ILE A 2 -20.08 -4.65 18.81
N LEU A 3 -19.20 -4.60 17.81
CA LEU A 3 -17.82 -4.11 18.00
C LEU A 3 -17.78 -2.71 18.61
N ALA A 4 -18.54 -1.76 18.06
CA ALA A 4 -18.65 -0.41 18.61
C ALA A 4 -19.14 -0.40 20.07
N SER A 5 -20.08 -1.27 20.45
CA SER A 5 -20.54 -1.37 21.84
C SER A 5 -19.46 -1.94 22.77
N LEU A 6 -18.68 -2.91 22.29
CA LEU A 6 -17.55 -3.46 23.06
C LEU A 6 -16.48 -2.39 23.29
N LEU A 7 -16.17 -1.58 22.28
CA LEU A 7 -15.20 -0.48 22.39
C LEU A 7 -15.68 0.64 23.31
N LEU A 8 -16.99 0.93 23.31
CA LEU A 8 -17.59 1.91 24.21
C LEU A 8 -17.69 1.40 25.66
N GLY A 9 -17.59 0.08 25.90
CA GLY A 9 -17.86 -0.54 27.20
C GLY A 9 -19.35 -0.57 27.57
N GLU A 10 -20.22 -0.06 26.71
CA GLU A 10 -21.67 -0.03 26.88
C GLU A 10 -22.40 -0.25 25.56
N LYS A 11 -23.68 -0.59 25.65
CA LYS A 11 -24.51 -0.83 24.46
C LYS A 11 -24.67 0.46 23.66
N LEU A 12 -24.23 0.45 22.41
CA LEU A 12 -24.45 1.55 21.47
C LEU A 12 -25.95 1.87 21.39
N LYS A 13 -26.30 3.16 21.56
CA LYS A 13 -27.68 3.62 21.54
C LYS A 13 -28.24 3.56 20.12
N ILE A 14 -29.15 2.62 19.90
CA ILE A 14 -29.77 2.37 18.60
C ILE A 14 -31.28 2.61 18.72
N GLN A 15 -31.81 3.45 17.83
CA GLN A 15 -33.24 3.69 17.72
C GLN A 15 -33.82 2.88 16.56
N LYS A 16 -34.93 2.17 16.82
CA LYS A 16 -35.75 1.52 15.79
C LYS A 16 -37.08 2.25 15.70
N ASN A 17 -37.27 3.04 14.66
CA ASN A 17 -38.52 3.74 14.40
C ASN A 17 -38.81 3.68 12.90
N THR A 18 -39.74 2.82 12.51
CA THR A 18 -40.11 2.57 11.10
C THR A 18 -40.70 3.81 10.41
N ASN A 19 -41.22 4.78 11.16
CA ASN A 19 -41.68 6.06 10.60
C ASN A 19 -40.50 6.96 10.16
N VAL A 20 -39.32 6.76 10.75
CA VAL A 20 -38.08 7.50 10.43
C VAL A 20 -37.23 6.69 9.46
N SER A 21 -36.92 5.44 9.78
CA SER A 21 -36.07 4.57 8.96
C SER A 21 -36.51 3.11 9.06
N PRO A 22 -36.55 2.37 7.93
CA PRO A 22 -36.76 0.92 7.98
C PRO A 22 -35.57 0.18 8.58
N LEU A 23 -34.40 0.83 8.68
CA LEU A 23 -33.18 0.30 9.27
C LEU A 23 -32.93 0.92 10.66
N PRO A 24 -32.31 0.19 11.60
CA PRO A 24 -31.88 0.76 12.87
C PRO A 24 -30.90 1.92 12.67
N VAL A 25 -31.03 2.98 13.46
CA VAL A 25 -30.17 4.18 13.37
C VAL A 25 -29.45 4.43 14.69
N VAL A 26 -28.25 5.00 14.63
CA VAL A 26 -27.51 5.43 15.83
C VAL A 26 -28.21 6.67 16.40
N ALA A 27 -28.69 6.59 17.64
CA ALA A 27 -29.54 7.61 18.24
C ALA A 27 -28.82 8.96 18.43
N ASP A 28 -27.51 8.91 18.65
CA ASP A 28 -26.67 10.08 18.92
C ASP A 28 -26.05 10.69 17.65
N ALA A 29 -26.44 10.25 16.44
CA ALA A 29 -25.90 10.76 15.18
C ALA A 29 -26.27 12.24 14.94
N ASP A 30 -25.32 13.03 14.43
CA ASP A 30 -25.55 14.43 14.05
C ASP A 30 -26.52 14.56 12.87
N PHE A 31 -26.33 13.71 11.86
CA PHE A 31 -27.12 13.67 10.63
C PHE A 31 -27.53 12.23 10.28
N LEU A 32 -28.73 12.08 9.74
CA LEU A 32 -29.22 10.86 9.10
C LEU A 32 -29.71 11.20 7.70
N ILE A 33 -29.00 10.70 6.69
CA ILE A 33 -29.38 10.84 5.28
C ILE A 33 -30.09 9.56 4.85
N GLN A 34 -31.39 9.66 4.59
CA GLN A 34 -32.21 8.54 4.15
C GLN A 34 -32.47 8.64 2.65
N GLY A 35 -32.23 7.55 1.94
CA GLY A 35 -32.50 7.46 0.51
C GLY A 35 -32.58 6.03 0.02
N VAL A 36 -32.62 5.87 -1.30
CA VAL A 36 -32.57 4.57 -1.98
C VAL A 36 -31.46 4.58 -3.02
N ILE A 37 -30.82 3.43 -3.22
CA ILE A 37 -29.85 3.23 -4.30
C ILE A 37 -30.58 2.46 -5.41
N PRO A 38 -31.10 3.13 -6.44
CA PRO A 38 -31.78 2.46 -7.53
C PRO A 38 -30.82 1.53 -8.30
N PRO A 39 -31.26 0.32 -8.69
CA PRO A 39 -30.45 -0.58 -9.49
C PRO A 39 -30.15 0.05 -10.85
N LYS A 40 -28.95 -0.20 -11.39
CA LYS A 40 -28.50 0.20 -12.74
C LYS A 40 -28.39 1.70 -13.01
N ILE A 41 -28.91 2.58 -12.14
CA ILE A 41 -28.71 4.03 -12.30
C ILE A 41 -27.33 4.38 -11.76
N ARG A 42 -26.52 4.98 -12.63
CA ARG A 42 -25.16 5.42 -12.32
C ARG A 42 -25.00 6.87 -12.75
N LYS A 43 -24.11 7.59 -12.08
CA LYS A 43 -23.66 8.91 -12.50
C LYS A 43 -22.14 8.99 -12.34
N PRO A 44 -21.49 9.87 -13.10
CA PRO A 44 -20.08 10.07 -12.93
C PRO A 44 -19.77 10.71 -11.57
N GLU A 45 -18.77 10.17 -10.89
CA GLU A 45 -18.14 10.70 -9.68
C GLU A 45 -16.64 10.94 -9.94
N GLY A 46 -16.07 11.88 -9.20
CA GLY A 46 -14.70 12.36 -9.41
C GLY A 46 -14.53 13.38 -10.56
N PRO A 47 -13.28 13.83 -10.81
CA PRO A 47 -12.06 13.40 -10.12
C PRO A 47 -12.02 13.87 -8.66
N PHE A 48 -11.37 13.07 -7.80
CA PHE A 48 -11.24 13.35 -6.36
C PHE A 48 -9.89 12.83 -5.86
N GLY A 49 -9.28 13.45 -4.85
CA GLY A 49 -8.02 12.93 -4.28
C GLY A 49 -8.26 11.61 -3.56
N ASP A 50 -7.38 10.63 -3.73
CA ASP A 50 -7.44 9.35 -3.02
C ASP A 50 -6.33 9.21 -1.96
N HIS A 51 -6.40 8.11 -1.21
CA HIS A 51 -5.46 7.77 -0.14
C HIS A 51 -4.09 7.30 -0.65
N TYR A 52 -3.92 7.10 -1.97
CA TYR A 52 -2.59 6.91 -2.57
C TYR A 52 -1.91 8.27 -2.82
N GLY A 53 -2.65 9.38 -2.75
CA GLY A 53 -2.18 10.73 -3.06
C GLY A 53 -2.23 11.08 -4.53
N TYR A 54 -3.05 10.37 -5.31
CA TYR A 54 -3.32 10.67 -6.71
C TYR A 54 -4.78 11.11 -6.88
N TYR A 55 -5.08 11.82 -7.96
CA TYR A 55 -6.46 12.09 -8.32
C TYR A 55 -7.11 10.83 -8.89
N ALA A 56 -8.11 10.28 -8.21
CA ALA A 56 -8.95 9.25 -8.77
C ALA A 56 -9.61 9.73 -10.08
N LEU A 57 -9.62 8.86 -11.09
CA LEU A 57 -10.25 9.15 -12.36
C LEU A 57 -11.79 9.12 -12.24
N LYS A 58 -12.45 9.77 -13.20
CA LYS A 58 -13.90 9.83 -13.26
C LYS A 58 -14.49 8.47 -13.64
N HIS A 59 -15.36 7.92 -12.79
CA HIS A 59 -16.04 6.65 -13.02
C HIS A 59 -17.53 6.75 -12.69
N ASP A 60 -18.33 5.86 -13.28
CA ASP A 60 -19.78 5.80 -13.06
C ASP A 60 -20.12 4.96 -11.82
N TYR A 61 -20.63 5.62 -10.78
CA TYR A 61 -21.02 4.99 -9.51
C TYR A 61 -22.52 5.05 -9.23
N PRO A 62 -23.07 4.14 -8.39
CA PRO A 62 -24.46 4.20 -7.96
C PRO A 62 -24.82 5.55 -7.34
N ILE A 63 -25.98 6.08 -7.67
CA ILE A 63 -26.50 7.27 -7.00
C ILE A 63 -27.25 6.90 -5.73
N VAL A 64 -27.19 7.77 -4.73
CA VAL A 64 -28.14 7.76 -3.61
C VAL A 64 -29.25 8.77 -3.93
N GLN A 65 -30.48 8.29 -4.14
CA GLN A 65 -31.65 9.15 -4.25
C GLN A 65 -32.15 9.50 -2.86
N VAL A 66 -31.70 10.64 -2.34
CA VAL A 66 -32.08 11.13 -1.00
C VAL A 66 -33.58 11.45 -0.96
N LYS A 67 -34.26 10.87 0.03
CA LYS A 67 -35.69 11.06 0.31
C LYS A 67 -35.89 12.05 1.45
N ARG A 68 -35.07 11.95 2.50
CA ARG A 68 -35.16 12.77 3.72
C ARG A 68 -33.78 12.95 4.34
N ILE A 69 -33.59 14.09 5.00
CA ILE A 69 -32.42 14.37 5.84
C ILE A 69 -32.94 14.75 7.22
N TYR A 70 -32.45 14.08 8.24
CA TYR A 70 -32.70 14.43 9.64
C TYR A 70 -31.40 14.92 10.27
N HIS A 71 -31.50 15.83 11.23
CA HIS A 71 -30.35 16.28 12.00
C HIS A 71 -30.78 16.66 13.41
N ARG A 72 -29.85 16.56 14.37
CA ARG A 72 -30.10 17.09 15.72
C ARG A 72 -30.00 18.62 15.76
N LYS A 73 -30.48 19.23 16.83
CA LYS A 73 -30.23 20.65 17.10
C LYS A 73 -28.73 20.86 17.33
N ASN A 74 -28.16 21.92 16.73
CA ASN A 74 -26.72 22.22 16.78
C ASN A 74 -25.83 21.08 16.24
N ALA A 75 -26.28 20.43 15.16
CA ALA A 75 -25.53 19.35 14.53
C ALA A 75 -24.17 19.82 14.00
N ILE A 76 -23.14 18.99 14.19
CA ILE A 76 -21.77 19.17 13.69
C ILE A 76 -21.61 18.31 12.44
N TRP A 77 -21.08 18.89 11.37
CA TRP A 77 -20.79 18.17 10.14
C TRP A 77 -19.32 17.73 10.14
N PRO A 78 -19.01 16.45 10.41
CA PRO A 78 -17.64 15.96 10.29
C PRO A 78 -17.23 15.96 8.82
N ALA A 79 -15.99 16.36 8.55
CA ALA A 79 -15.39 16.31 7.23
C ALA A 79 -13.95 15.86 7.38
N THR A 80 -13.50 15.05 6.43
CA THR A 80 -12.12 14.59 6.31
C THR A 80 -11.59 14.95 4.93
N VAL A 81 -10.29 15.09 4.82
CA VAL A 81 -9.59 15.33 3.55
C VAL A 81 -8.60 14.20 3.38
N VAL A 82 -8.72 13.49 2.26
CA VAL A 82 -7.81 12.41 1.87
C VAL A 82 -6.83 12.91 0.81
N GLY A 83 -5.68 12.27 0.73
CA GLY A 83 -4.60 12.66 -0.15
C GLY A 83 -3.37 11.82 0.13
N ARG A 84 -2.18 12.35 -0.18
CA ARG A 84 -0.93 11.66 0.10
C ARG A 84 -0.83 11.40 1.62
N PRO A 85 -0.60 10.15 2.06
CA PRO A 85 -0.43 9.83 3.47
C PRO A 85 0.70 10.65 4.12
N PRO A 86 0.63 10.88 5.44
CA PRO A 86 -0.47 10.51 6.34
C PRO A 86 -1.63 11.52 6.28
N GLN A 87 -2.88 11.04 6.35
CA GLN A 87 -4.09 11.84 6.59
C GLN A 87 -4.86 11.24 7.79
N GLU A 88 -6.07 11.72 8.11
CA GLU A 88 -6.83 11.21 9.26
C GLU A 88 -7.06 9.69 9.20
N ASP A 89 -7.28 9.16 8.00
CA ASP A 89 -7.47 7.72 7.72
C ASP A 89 -6.27 6.87 8.15
N HIS A 90 -5.04 7.36 7.99
CA HIS A 90 -3.81 6.71 8.45
C HIS A 90 -3.89 6.35 9.94
N TRP A 91 -4.25 7.32 10.79
CA TRP A 91 -4.30 7.11 12.24
C TRP A 91 -5.44 6.18 12.67
N ILE A 92 -6.59 6.27 12.00
CA ILE A 92 -7.74 5.39 12.25
C ILE A 92 -7.37 3.95 11.89
N ALA A 93 -6.73 3.77 10.73
CA ALA A 93 -6.36 2.46 10.24
C ALA A 93 -5.25 1.84 11.11
N GLU A 94 -4.22 2.60 11.50
CA GLU A 94 -3.18 2.13 12.43
C GLU A 94 -3.78 1.62 13.75
N TYR A 95 -4.64 2.42 14.38
CA TYR A 95 -5.32 2.03 15.61
C TYR A 95 -6.18 0.78 15.43
N LEU A 96 -6.91 0.66 14.32
CA LEU A 96 -7.74 -0.50 14.03
C LEU A 96 -6.89 -1.77 13.83
N GLN A 97 -5.73 -1.65 13.18
CA GLN A 97 -4.79 -2.77 13.02
C GLN A 97 -4.26 -3.25 14.38
N ASP A 98 -3.82 -2.35 15.25
CA ASP A 98 -3.37 -2.70 16.61
C ASP A 98 -4.47 -3.38 17.42
N LEU A 99 -5.66 -2.79 17.42
CA LEU A 99 -6.84 -3.29 18.13
C LEU A 99 -7.23 -4.71 17.68
N LEU A 100 -7.13 -5.00 16.38
CA LEU A 100 -7.52 -6.29 15.81
C LEU A 100 -6.38 -7.31 15.79
N SER A 101 -5.13 -6.88 15.97
CA SER A 101 -3.95 -7.75 15.89
C SER A 101 -4.02 -9.04 16.74
N PRO A 102 -4.59 -9.05 17.97
CA PRO A 102 -4.68 -10.27 18.76
C PRO A 102 -5.63 -11.32 18.17
N LEU A 103 -6.53 -10.93 17.25
CA LEU A 103 -7.46 -11.84 16.59
C LEU A 103 -6.83 -12.55 15.38
N PHE A 104 -5.73 -12.04 14.82
CA PHE A 104 -5.13 -12.64 13.62
C PHE A 104 -4.75 -14.12 13.81
N PRO A 105 -4.10 -14.54 14.92
CA PRO A 105 -3.79 -15.96 15.12
C PRO A 105 -5.02 -16.85 15.34
N VAL A 106 -6.17 -16.26 15.72
CA VAL A 106 -7.44 -16.99 15.88
C VAL A 106 -8.09 -17.24 14.53
N VAL A 107 -8.12 -16.23 13.65
CA VAL A 107 -8.75 -16.30 12.32
C VAL A 107 -7.83 -16.92 11.26
N MET A 108 -6.52 -16.75 11.43
CA MET A 108 -5.46 -17.23 10.55
C MET A 108 -4.38 -17.96 11.37
N PRO A 109 -4.59 -19.23 11.78
CA PRO A 109 -3.68 -19.92 12.72
C PRO A 109 -2.21 -20.06 12.30
N ALA A 110 -1.90 -19.93 11.01
CA ALA A 110 -0.53 -19.92 10.49
C ALA A 110 0.18 -18.56 10.66
N VAL A 111 -0.58 -17.51 10.97
CA VAL A 111 -0.13 -16.11 11.00
C VAL A 111 -0.02 -15.66 12.46
N LYS A 112 1.15 -15.13 12.84
CA LYS A 112 1.40 -14.61 14.19
C LYS A 112 1.13 -13.11 14.27
N LYS A 113 1.57 -12.35 13.27
CA LYS A 113 1.43 -10.88 13.19
C LYS A 113 1.21 -10.49 11.73
N VAL A 114 0.44 -9.43 11.50
CA VAL A 114 0.26 -8.78 10.18
C VAL A 114 0.32 -7.28 10.40
N TRP A 115 0.93 -6.57 9.45
CA TRP A 115 0.94 -5.12 9.40
C TRP A 115 0.80 -4.66 7.95
N ALA A 116 -0.20 -3.82 7.69
CA ALA A 116 -0.40 -3.15 6.41
C ALA A 116 0.20 -1.75 6.52
N TYR A 117 1.08 -1.38 5.58
CA TYR A 117 1.80 -0.11 5.62
C TYR A 117 0.94 0.99 4.99
N GLU A 118 0.41 1.84 5.85
CA GLU A 118 -0.44 2.98 5.49
C GLU A 118 0.24 3.94 4.50
N GLU A 119 1.56 4.08 4.58
CA GLU A 119 2.38 4.91 3.69
C GLU A 119 2.28 4.46 2.22
N SER A 120 1.85 3.22 2.00
CA SER A 120 1.59 2.64 0.68
C SER A 120 0.12 2.76 0.24
N GLY A 121 -0.70 3.53 0.95
CA GLY A 121 -2.15 3.56 0.76
C GLY A 121 -2.83 2.32 1.37
N VAL A 122 -2.32 1.83 2.50
CA VAL A 122 -2.78 0.65 3.26
C VAL A 122 -2.58 -0.68 2.52
N HIS A 123 -3.12 -0.79 1.30
CA HIS A 123 -3.30 -2.05 0.61
C HIS A 123 -2.15 -2.39 -0.36
N SER A 124 -1.22 -1.49 -0.70
CA SER A 124 -0.16 -1.88 -1.65
C SER A 124 0.95 -2.71 -1.00
N LEU A 125 1.25 -2.50 0.28
CA LEU A 125 2.29 -3.23 0.98
C LEU A 125 1.78 -3.73 2.34
N ALA A 126 2.01 -5.01 2.61
CA ALA A 126 1.88 -5.56 3.95
C ALA A 126 3.08 -6.46 4.29
N ALA A 127 3.32 -6.65 5.58
CA ALA A 127 4.25 -7.63 6.09
C ALA A 127 3.55 -8.56 7.09
N ALA A 128 4.05 -9.78 7.22
CA ALA A 128 3.55 -10.72 8.22
C ALA A 128 4.65 -11.60 8.80
N VAL A 129 4.49 -11.89 10.09
CA VAL A 129 5.23 -12.97 10.75
C VAL A 129 4.34 -14.21 10.75
N VAL A 130 4.83 -15.31 10.18
CA VAL A 130 4.11 -16.58 10.05
C VAL A 130 4.85 -17.73 10.75
N LYS A 131 4.23 -18.90 10.80
CA LYS A 131 4.86 -20.12 11.29
C LYS A 131 5.69 -20.78 10.18
N GLU A 132 6.89 -21.24 10.54
CA GLU A 132 7.78 -22.03 9.69
C GLU A 132 8.33 -23.20 10.52
N ARG A 133 7.59 -24.33 10.54
CA ARG A 133 7.97 -25.55 11.26
C ARG A 133 8.74 -26.51 10.37
N TYR A 134 8.51 -26.43 9.07
CA TYR A 134 9.21 -27.14 8.02
C TYR A 134 9.34 -26.22 6.80
N GLN A 135 10.34 -26.50 5.96
CA GLN A 135 10.69 -25.66 4.82
C GLN A 135 9.50 -25.43 3.89
N GLY A 136 9.15 -24.16 3.69
CA GLY A 136 8.12 -23.69 2.78
C GLY A 136 6.73 -23.53 3.39
N GLU A 137 6.55 -23.79 4.70
CA GLU A 137 5.25 -23.58 5.37
C GLU A 137 4.79 -22.12 5.29
N ALA A 138 5.71 -21.16 5.41
CA ALA A 138 5.41 -19.73 5.38
C ALA A 138 4.68 -19.30 4.10
N PHE A 139 4.91 -19.98 2.98
CA PHE A 139 4.18 -19.72 1.73
C PHE A 139 2.67 -19.99 1.86
N THR A 140 2.28 -21.03 2.61
CA THR A 140 0.85 -21.30 2.89
C THR A 140 0.25 -20.19 3.76
N GLY A 141 1.00 -19.69 4.74
CA GLY A 141 0.60 -18.52 5.53
C GLY A 141 0.39 -17.28 4.66
N ALA A 142 1.28 -17.05 3.70
CA ALA A 142 1.16 -15.95 2.74
C ALA A 142 -0.12 -16.04 1.90
N LEU A 143 -0.45 -17.22 1.36
CA LEU A 143 -1.70 -17.43 0.61
C LEU A 143 -2.95 -17.23 1.49
N ARG A 144 -2.90 -17.64 2.77
CA ARG A 144 -4.00 -17.42 3.71
C ARG A 144 -4.30 -15.94 3.91
N ILE A 145 -3.25 -15.11 3.98
CA ILE A 145 -3.34 -13.64 4.09
C ILE A 145 -3.93 -13.04 2.82
N LEU A 146 -3.37 -13.39 1.65
CA LEU A 146 -3.85 -12.89 0.36
C LEU A 146 -5.28 -13.35 0.00
N GLY A 147 -5.81 -14.36 0.71
CA GLY A 147 -7.20 -14.80 0.59
C GLY A 147 -8.17 -14.18 1.61
N GLU A 148 -7.70 -13.34 2.54
CA GLU A 148 -8.52 -12.86 3.66
C GLU A 148 -9.02 -11.42 3.45
N GLY A 149 -10.35 -11.24 3.34
CA GLY A 149 -11.01 -9.94 3.42
C GLY A 149 -10.28 -8.82 2.68
N GLN A 150 -9.97 -7.74 3.40
CA GLN A 150 -9.26 -6.57 2.86
C GLN A 150 -7.76 -6.83 2.59
N LEU A 151 -7.15 -7.82 3.26
CA LEU A 151 -5.75 -8.21 3.00
C LEU A 151 -5.58 -8.87 1.62
N SER A 152 -6.67 -9.30 0.97
CA SER A 152 -6.64 -9.75 -0.42
C SER A 152 -6.28 -8.63 -1.41
N LEU A 153 -6.38 -7.37 -1.01
CA LEU A 153 -5.93 -6.23 -1.81
C LEU A 153 -4.41 -6.03 -1.77
N THR A 154 -3.69 -6.64 -0.81
CA THR A 154 -2.23 -6.57 -0.70
C THR A 154 -1.53 -6.84 -2.04
N LYS A 155 -0.83 -5.84 -2.60
CA LYS A 155 -0.04 -5.99 -3.85
C LYS A 155 1.28 -6.71 -3.60
N VAL A 156 2.01 -6.27 -2.58
CA VAL A 156 3.30 -6.86 -2.18
C VAL A 156 3.20 -7.31 -0.73
N LEU A 157 3.47 -8.60 -0.50
CA LEU A 157 3.44 -9.19 0.82
C LEU A 157 4.85 -9.65 1.22
N LEU A 158 5.41 -8.99 2.23
CA LEU A 158 6.67 -9.39 2.85
C LEU A 158 6.38 -10.46 3.91
N ILE A 159 7.06 -11.60 3.84
CA ILE A 159 6.81 -12.71 4.75
C ILE A 159 8.10 -13.11 5.45
N THR A 160 8.04 -13.26 6.77
CA THR A 160 9.11 -13.85 7.56
C THR A 160 8.56 -14.74 8.66
N ASP A 161 9.39 -15.63 9.20
CA ASP A 161 9.11 -16.42 10.40
C ASP A 161 9.80 -15.87 11.65
N GLN A 162 10.64 -14.85 11.48
CA GLN A 162 11.38 -14.18 12.54
C GLN A 162 10.45 -13.28 13.36
N ASP A 163 10.68 -13.24 14.67
CA ASP A 163 9.93 -12.35 15.55
C ASP A 163 10.51 -10.94 15.47
N VAL A 164 9.97 -10.14 14.54
CA VAL A 164 10.32 -8.73 14.34
C VAL A 164 9.11 -7.84 14.62
N ASP A 165 9.38 -6.58 14.95
CA ASP A 165 8.34 -5.55 14.99
C ASP A 165 8.00 -5.12 13.56
N LEU A 166 6.80 -5.46 13.10
CA LEU A 166 6.33 -5.15 11.76
C LEU A 166 6.07 -3.65 11.54
N LYS A 167 5.94 -2.85 12.60
CA LYS A 167 5.87 -1.38 12.49
C LYS A 167 7.23 -0.78 12.12
N ASN A 168 8.32 -1.44 12.50
CA ASN A 168 9.66 -1.07 12.08
C ASN A 168 9.95 -1.61 10.67
N PHE A 169 9.55 -0.83 9.66
CA PHE A 169 9.73 -1.21 8.25
C PHE A 169 11.18 -1.56 7.93
N ARG A 170 12.14 -0.75 8.41
CA ARG A 170 13.57 -0.97 8.19
C ARG A 170 14.04 -2.34 8.66
N GLU A 171 13.72 -2.70 9.90
CA GLU A 171 14.08 -3.99 10.48
C GLU A 171 13.39 -5.15 9.75
N THR A 172 12.10 -5.00 9.47
CA THR A 172 11.29 -6.01 8.77
C THR A 172 11.81 -6.28 7.36
N PHE A 173 12.02 -5.22 6.58
CA PHE A 173 12.48 -5.32 5.20
C PHE A 173 13.88 -5.92 5.12
N ILE A 174 14.81 -5.48 5.98
CA ILE A 174 16.16 -6.06 6.06
C ILE A 174 16.09 -7.55 6.43
N THR A 175 15.29 -7.90 7.43
CA THR A 175 15.13 -9.29 7.89
C THR A 175 14.67 -10.22 6.77
N VAL A 176 13.71 -9.75 5.96
CA VAL A 176 13.22 -10.48 4.79
C VAL A 176 14.32 -10.63 3.74
N LEU A 177 15.02 -9.54 3.38
CA LEU A 177 16.09 -9.56 2.38
C LEU A 177 17.27 -10.45 2.78
N GLU A 178 17.66 -10.47 4.05
CA GLU A 178 18.74 -11.32 4.56
C GLU A 178 18.45 -12.82 4.39
N ARG A 179 17.17 -13.21 4.31
CA ARG A 179 16.70 -14.60 4.30
C ARG A 179 16.05 -15.03 2.99
N MET A 180 15.87 -14.11 2.05
CA MET A 180 15.24 -14.39 0.76
C MET A 180 16.26 -14.87 -0.27
N ASN A 181 15.95 -15.96 -0.97
CA ASN A 181 16.62 -16.34 -2.22
C ASN A 181 15.65 -16.10 -3.38
N PRO A 182 15.77 -15.01 -4.16
CA PRO A 182 14.78 -14.67 -5.20
C PRO A 182 14.61 -15.71 -6.32
N ILE A 183 15.53 -16.67 -6.43
CA ILE A 183 15.43 -17.82 -7.34
C ILE A 183 14.28 -18.76 -6.95
N THR A 184 13.92 -18.83 -5.66
CA THR A 184 12.89 -19.73 -5.12
C THR A 184 11.82 -19.02 -4.30
N ASP A 185 12.13 -17.84 -3.78
CA ASP A 185 11.39 -17.20 -2.70
C ASP A 185 10.68 -15.91 -3.15
N LEU A 186 10.83 -15.51 -4.43
CA LEU A 186 10.02 -14.46 -5.06
C LEU A 186 8.89 -15.11 -5.86
N HIS A 187 7.65 -14.95 -5.41
CA HIS A 187 6.48 -15.45 -6.13
C HIS A 187 5.69 -14.30 -6.73
N ILE A 188 5.43 -14.35 -8.03
CA ILE A 188 4.61 -13.37 -8.74
C ILE A 188 3.34 -14.05 -9.26
N PHE A 189 2.18 -13.51 -8.90
CA PHE A 189 0.87 -13.95 -9.37
C PHE A 189 0.37 -12.94 -10.40
N ALA A 190 0.59 -13.23 -11.68
CA ALA A 190 0.15 -12.39 -12.78
C ALA A 190 -1.32 -12.65 -13.17
N ASN A 191 -1.94 -11.67 -13.84
CA ASN A 191 -3.28 -11.77 -14.43
C ASN A 191 -4.39 -12.03 -13.40
N ILE A 192 -4.39 -11.27 -12.32
CA ILE A 192 -5.37 -11.37 -11.24
C ILE A 192 -6.11 -10.05 -11.05
N SER A 193 -7.14 -10.06 -10.21
CA SER A 193 -7.83 -8.83 -9.82
C SER A 193 -6.97 -7.98 -8.89
N GLN A 194 -7.12 -6.66 -8.99
CA GLN A 194 -6.44 -5.70 -8.13
C GLN A 194 -7.39 -4.58 -7.69
N ASP A 195 -6.98 -3.80 -6.70
CA ASP A 195 -7.68 -2.60 -6.26
C ASP A 195 -8.03 -1.66 -7.43
N THR A 196 -9.25 -1.13 -7.45
CA THR A 196 -9.75 -0.19 -8.46
C THR A 196 -8.92 1.08 -8.52
N LEU A 197 -8.34 1.49 -7.39
CA LEU A 197 -7.52 2.70 -7.28
C LEU A 197 -6.03 2.45 -7.51
N ASP A 198 -5.60 1.21 -7.74
CA ASP A 198 -4.21 0.90 -8.06
C ASP A 198 -3.93 1.09 -9.56
N TYR A 199 -3.33 2.24 -9.89
CA TYR A 199 -2.98 2.62 -11.27
C TYR A 199 -1.71 1.94 -11.81
N THR A 200 -1.05 1.07 -11.04
CA THR A 200 0.12 0.31 -11.53
C THR A 200 -0.25 -0.73 -12.58
N GLY A 201 -1.45 -1.30 -12.48
CA GLY A 201 -1.92 -2.40 -13.31
C GLY A 201 -2.16 -2.06 -14.79
N PRO A 202 -2.30 -3.07 -15.65
CA PRO A 202 -2.57 -2.89 -17.09
C PRO A 202 -3.96 -2.29 -17.36
N ALA A 203 -4.91 -2.46 -16.44
CA ALA A 203 -6.27 -1.93 -16.54
C ALA A 203 -6.94 -1.88 -15.16
N VAL A 204 -8.05 -1.14 -15.05
CA VAL A 204 -8.87 -1.09 -13.82
C VAL A 204 -9.26 -2.51 -13.39
N ASN A 205 -9.07 -2.81 -12.11
CA ASN A 205 -9.32 -4.12 -11.50
C ASN A 205 -8.48 -5.28 -12.05
N GLN A 206 -7.40 -5.02 -12.80
CA GLN A 206 -6.47 -6.04 -13.30
C GLN A 206 -5.05 -5.71 -12.85
N GLY A 207 -4.30 -6.72 -12.43
CA GLY A 207 -2.91 -6.53 -12.01
C GLY A 207 -2.21 -7.83 -11.63
N SER A 208 -1.23 -7.69 -10.76
CA SER A 208 -0.48 -8.80 -10.18
C SER A 208 -0.12 -8.54 -8.73
N LYS A 209 0.29 -9.61 -8.05
CA LYS A 209 0.78 -9.58 -6.67
C LYS A 209 2.13 -10.24 -6.58
N ALA A 210 2.91 -9.86 -5.57
CA ALA A 210 4.14 -10.53 -5.22
C ALA A 210 4.20 -10.93 -3.75
N ILE A 211 4.80 -12.10 -3.50
CA ILE A 211 5.22 -12.53 -2.16
C ILE A 211 6.75 -12.51 -2.13
N PHE A 212 7.30 -11.79 -1.17
CA PHE A 212 8.73 -11.77 -0.88
C PHE A 212 8.94 -12.63 0.36
N LEU A 213 9.39 -13.86 0.16
CA LEU A 213 9.53 -14.84 1.23
C LEU A 213 10.95 -14.80 1.81
N GLY A 214 11.08 -14.31 3.04
CA GLY A 214 12.34 -14.25 3.78
C GLY A 214 12.25 -15.04 5.09
N SER A 215 12.14 -16.36 4.99
CA SER A 215 12.03 -17.27 6.14
C SER A 215 13.27 -18.15 6.35
N GLY A 216 13.41 -18.64 7.58
CA GLY A 216 14.48 -19.55 7.98
C GLY A 216 15.79 -18.84 8.31
N LYS A 217 16.91 -19.52 8.05
CA LYS A 217 18.26 -19.01 8.36
C LYS A 217 18.67 -17.92 7.37
N LYS A 218 19.48 -16.97 7.85
CA LYS A 218 20.11 -15.94 7.01
C LYS A 218 20.89 -16.58 5.86
N LYS A 219 20.67 -16.08 4.64
CA LYS A 219 21.24 -16.56 3.37
C LYS A 219 22.17 -15.53 2.71
N ASN A 220 21.95 -14.24 2.97
CA ASN A 220 22.63 -13.14 2.29
C ASN A 220 23.41 -12.24 3.25
N ASP A 221 24.64 -11.89 2.88
CA ASP A 221 25.38 -10.78 3.47
C ASP A 221 25.14 -9.52 2.64
N LEU A 222 24.17 -8.73 3.07
CA LEU A 222 23.63 -7.61 2.30
C LEU A 222 24.63 -6.45 2.14
N LYS A 223 24.83 -6.00 0.90
CA LYS A 223 25.74 -4.89 0.57
C LYS A 223 25.29 -3.57 1.20
N THR A 224 26.19 -2.89 1.91
CA THR A 224 25.90 -1.61 2.60
C THR A 224 26.53 -0.38 1.94
N GLN A 225 27.36 -0.57 0.92
CA GLN A 225 28.09 0.51 0.25
C GLN A 225 28.12 0.32 -1.26
N PHE A 226 27.92 1.41 -2.00
CA PHE A 226 28.06 1.46 -3.45
C PHE A 226 29.46 2.00 -3.78
N LYS A 227 30.31 1.16 -4.36
CA LYS A 227 31.68 1.52 -4.76
C LYS A 227 31.81 1.33 -6.26
N GLY A 228 31.40 2.34 -7.02
CA GLY A 228 31.38 2.26 -8.47
C GLY A 228 30.87 3.52 -9.14
N LYS A 229 30.81 3.46 -10.47
CA LYS A 229 30.18 4.50 -11.30
C LYS A 229 29.30 3.81 -12.34
N LEU A 230 28.06 4.29 -12.47
CA LEU A 230 27.17 3.83 -13.53
C LEU A 230 27.71 4.32 -14.88
N SER A 231 27.80 3.42 -15.84
CA SER A 231 28.39 3.68 -17.15
C SER A 231 27.45 4.51 -18.04
N ASN A 232 26.14 4.28 -17.93
CA ASN A 232 25.12 5.05 -18.63
C ASN A 232 24.79 6.35 -17.87
N SER A 233 25.00 7.49 -18.54
CA SER A 233 24.75 8.84 -18.01
C SER A 233 23.27 9.16 -17.72
N SER A 234 22.35 8.32 -18.20
CA SER A 234 20.92 8.44 -17.90
C SER A 234 20.60 8.04 -16.45
N PHE A 235 21.49 7.28 -15.81
CA PHE A 235 21.34 6.86 -14.42
C PHE A 235 22.18 7.74 -13.50
N LYS A 236 21.55 8.24 -12.44
CA LYS A 236 22.16 9.23 -11.55
C LYS A 236 21.95 8.87 -10.09
N ASN A 237 22.80 9.42 -9.24
CA ASN A 237 22.64 9.45 -7.78
C ASN A 237 22.32 8.07 -7.16
N PRO A 238 23.15 7.04 -7.35
CA PRO A 238 22.92 5.75 -6.69
C PRO A 238 22.98 5.90 -5.16
N LYS A 239 21.95 5.41 -4.47
CA LYS A 239 21.81 5.47 -3.00
C LYS A 239 21.43 4.12 -2.41
N ILE A 240 21.75 3.90 -1.14
CA ILE A 240 21.45 2.66 -0.42
C ILE A 240 20.55 3.01 0.78
N PRO A 241 19.21 2.93 0.63
CA PRO A 241 18.31 3.17 1.77
C PRO A 241 18.40 2.02 2.80
N TYR A 242 18.53 0.78 2.31
CA TYR A 242 18.66 -0.43 3.12
C TYR A 242 19.79 -1.31 2.58
N PRO A 243 20.50 -2.05 3.45
CA PRO A 243 21.44 -3.08 3.01
C PRO A 243 20.86 -3.99 1.92
N GLY A 244 21.64 -4.30 0.89
CA GLY A 244 21.25 -5.19 -0.20
C GLY A 244 20.35 -4.53 -1.26
N THR A 245 20.01 -3.26 -1.08
CA THR A 245 19.22 -2.48 -2.04
C THR A 245 20.00 -1.32 -2.62
N LEU A 246 19.64 -0.92 -3.83
CA LEU A 246 20.13 0.29 -4.47
C LEU A 246 18.95 1.08 -5.06
N VAL A 247 18.90 2.39 -4.87
CA VAL A 247 17.94 3.29 -5.53
C VAL A 247 18.71 4.14 -6.53
N VAL A 248 18.19 4.27 -7.75
CA VAL A 248 18.86 4.96 -8.86
C VAL A 248 17.86 5.87 -9.57
N SER A 249 18.21 7.16 -9.71
CA SER A 249 17.44 8.09 -10.54
C SER A 249 17.58 7.73 -12.03
N GLY A 250 16.47 7.60 -12.73
CA GLY A 250 16.39 7.35 -14.16
C GLY A 250 15.83 8.53 -14.97
N PRO A 251 15.82 8.41 -16.31
CA PRO A 251 15.07 9.33 -17.15
C PRO A 251 13.56 9.16 -16.93
N LYS A 252 12.79 10.21 -17.20
CA LYS A 252 11.32 10.17 -17.20
C LYS A 252 10.80 8.96 -17.98
N TYR A 253 9.84 8.25 -17.38
CA TYR A 253 9.27 7.04 -17.96
C TYR A 253 8.71 7.28 -19.36
N LYS A 254 8.96 6.33 -20.26
CA LYS A 254 8.20 6.17 -21.50
C LYS A 254 7.80 4.70 -21.64
N LEU A 255 6.60 4.46 -22.17
CA LEU A 255 6.09 3.11 -22.35
C LEU A 255 7.08 2.27 -23.17
N LYS A 256 7.51 1.13 -22.60
CA LYS A 256 8.45 0.18 -23.22
C LYS A 256 9.80 0.81 -23.64
N ASP A 257 10.33 1.74 -22.86
CA ASP A 257 11.60 2.42 -23.14
C ASP A 257 12.88 1.56 -22.98
N GLY A 258 12.73 0.36 -22.41
CA GLY A 258 13.82 -0.58 -22.17
C GLY A 258 14.87 -0.08 -21.18
N VAL A 259 14.58 0.97 -20.40
CA VAL A 259 15.49 1.55 -19.42
C VAL A 259 15.81 0.57 -18.29
N PRO A 260 14.85 -0.18 -17.69
CA PRO A 260 15.16 -1.18 -16.67
C PRO A 260 16.12 -2.27 -17.16
N ALA A 261 15.94 -2.74 -18.39
CA ALA A 261 16.82 -3.74 -19.02
C ALA A 261 18.24 -3.19 -19.30
N LYS A 262 18.39 -1.88 -19.51
CA LYS A 262 19.70 -1.23 -19.61
C LYS A 262 20.36 -1.13 -18.23
N LEU A 263 19.59 -0.79 -17.19
CA LEU A 263 20.08 -0.72 -15.81
C LEU A 263 20.58 -2.09 -15.35
N LEU A 264 19.84 -3.17 -15.65
CA LEU A 264 20.21 -4.55 -15.31
C LEU A 264 21.60 -4.96 -15.82
N LYS A 265 22.10 -4.31 -16.88
CA LYS A 265 23.44 -4.57 -17.48
C LYS A 265 24.57 -3.77 -16.82
N GLU A 266 24.27 -2.84 -15.91
CA GLU A 266 25.30 -2.05 -15.23
C GLU A 266 26.17 -2.94 -14.33
N LYS A 267 27.49 -2.82 -14.46
CA LYS A 267 28.44 -3.71 -13.76
C LYS A 267 28.41 -3.53 -12.24
N PHE A 268 28.26 -2.30 -11.76
CA PHE A 268 28.41 -1.97 -10.34
C PHE A 268 27.15 -2.19 -9.50
N ILE A 269 26.06 -2.67 -10.11
CA ILE A 269 24.82 -3.01 -9.38
C ILE A 269 24.69 -4.50 -9.08
N GLN A 270 25.60 -5.35 -9.59
CA GLN A 270 25.45 -6.82 -9.56
C GLN A 270 25.55 -7.43 -8.16
N ASP A 271 26.13 -6.70 -7.20
CA ASP A 271 26.24 -7.12 -5.79
C ASP A 271 24.97 -6.83 -4.96
N PHE A 272 23.95 -6.20 -5.54
CA PHE A 272 22.70 -5.86 -4.86
C PHE A 272 21.60 -6.88 -5.16
N LEU A 273 20.73 -7.16 -4.19
CA LEU A 273 19.56 -8.03 -4.41
C LEU A 273 18.50 -7.32 -5.23
N PHE A 274 18.16 -6.09 -4.83
CA PHE A 274 17.16 -5.26 -5.49
C PHE A 274 17.75 -3.91 -5.89
N VAL A 275 17.35 -3.42 -7.06
CA VAL A 275 17.70 -2.09 -7.57
C VAL A 275 16.42 -1.39 -8.02
N PHE A 276 16.02 -0.35 -7.30
CA PHE A 276 14.83 0.43 -7.57
C PHE A 276 15.17 1.59 -8.50
N LEU A 277 14.59 1.59 -9.70
CA LEU A 277 14.68 2.68 -10.65
C LEU A 277 13.56 3.67 -10.38
N VAL A 278 13.91 4.92 -10.03
CA VAL A 278 12.96 5.96 -9.62
C VAL A 278 13.16 7.25 -10.42
N ASP A 279 12.22 8.19 -10.33
CA ASP A 279 12.39 9.52 -10.91
C ASP A 279 13.46 10.33 -10.17
N ASP A 280 13.40 10.36 -8.83
CA ASP A 280 14.37 11.04 -7.97
C ASP A 280 14.74 10.17 -6.76
N SER A 281 16.01 9.79 -6.69
CA SER A 281 16.57 8.94 -5.64
C SER A 281 16.77 9.68 -4.33
N GLU A 282 17.05 10.98 -4.32
CA GLU A 282 17.20 11.74 -3.08
C GLU A 282 15.85 11.86 -2.40
N ASP A 283 14.81 12.25 -3.14
CA ASP A 283 13.44 12.35 -2.60
C ASP A 283 12.93 11.00 -2.10
N THR A 284 13.21 9.91 -2.84
CA THR A 284 12.78 8.55 -2.47
C THR A 284 13.37 8.08 -1.14
N ILE A 285 14.59 8.49 -0.79
CA ILE A 285 15.26 7.97 0.42
C ILE A 285 15.20 8.91 1.63
N ARG A 286 14.43 10.01 1.54
CA ARG A 286 14.33 11.01 2.61
C ARG A 286 13.86 10.41 3.94
N SER A 287 12.97 9.43 3.87
CA SER A 287 12.43 8.71 5.01
C SER A 287 11.94 7.32 4.58
N ASP A 288 11.69 6.43 5.54
CA ASP A 288 11.07 5.13 5.27
C ASP A 288 9.68 5.33 4.62
N HIS A 289 8.93 6.35 5.06
CA HIS A 289 7.65 6.74 4.47
C HIS A 289 7.79 7.12 2.97
N ASP A 290 8.75 7.99 2.63
CA ASP A 290 8.97 8.40 1.24
C ASP A 290 9.41 7.23 0.35
N PHE A 291 10.20 6.30 0.91
CA PHE A 291 10.61 5.08 0.22
C PHE A 291 9.40 4.17 -0.03
N ILE A 292 8.60 3.89 1.00
CA ILE A 292 7.44 3.01 0.89
C ILE A 292 6.47 3.55 -0.15
N TRP A 293 6.12 4.83 -0.03
CA TRP A 293 5.21 5.49 -0.95
C TRP A 293 5.76 5.48 -2.38
N SER A 294 6.99 5.93 -2.61
CA SER A 294 7.56 6.07 -3.96
C SER A 294 7.81 4.72 -4.65
N VAL A 295 8.06 3.65 -3.89
CA VAL A 295 8.30 2.31 -4.44
C VAL A 295 6.98 1.57 -4.58
N PHE A 296 6.29 1.26 -3.49
CA PHE A 296 5.21 0.28 -3.50
C PHE A 296 3.87 0.79 -4.05
N THR A 297 3.71 2.10 -4.24
CA THR A 297 2.56 2.65 -4.97
C THR A 297 2.81 2.75 -6.47
N ARG A 298 4.05 2.54 -6.94
CA ARG A 298 4.45 2.88 -8.30
C ARG A 298 4.81 1.72 -9.18
N PHE A 299 4.89 0.48 -8.72
CA PHE A 299 5.20 -0.65 -9.61
C PHE A 299 4.14 -1.76 -9.55
N GLU A 300 3.93 -2.43 -10.67
CA GLU A 300 3.15 -3.66 -10.77
C GLU A 300 4.11 -4.86 -10.87
N PRO A 301 4.01 -5.88 -9.99
CA PRO A 301 5.02 -6.94 -9.93
C PRO A 301 5.31 -7.67 -11.24
N ALA A 302 4.30 -8.01 -12.04
CA ALA A 302 4.49 -8.80 -13.27
C ALA A 302 5.05 -8.00 -14.46
N GLY A 303 4.89 -6.68 -14.47
CA GLY A 303 5.21 -5.78 -15.57
C GLY A 303 6.40 -4.86 -15.30
N ASP A 304 6.71 -4.62 -14.03
CA ASP A 304 7.77 -3.69 -13.61
C ASP A 304 8.96 -4.35 -12.91
N ILE A 305 8.94 -5.67 -12.69
CA ILE A 305 10.09 -6.43 -12.16
C ILE A 305 10.91 -7.04 -13.31
N TYR A 306 12.20 -6.71 -13.36
CA TYR A 306 13.14 -7.13 -14.38
C TYR A 306 14.33 -7.84 -13.75
N ALA A 307 14.63 -9.05 -14.21
CA ALA A 307 15.82 -9.79 -13.80
C ALA A 307 16.28 -10.70 -14.94
N ASN A 308 17.45 -11.31 -14.79
CA ASN A 308 17.77 -12.50 -15.58
C ASN A 308 16.92 -13.64 -15.03
N THR A 309 16.06 -14.23 -15.88
CA THR A 309 15.04 -15.19 -15.43
C THR A 309 15.17 -16.51 -16.17
N LYS A 310 15.04 -17.64 -15.44
CA LYS A 310 14.92 -18.98 -16.03
C LYS A 310 13.71 -19.69 -15.44
N LEU A 311 13.01 -20.49 -16.24
CA LEU A 311 11.95 -21.36 -15.73
C LEU A 311 12.57 -22.64 -15.16
N ILE A 312 12.36 -22.88 -13.87
CA ILE A 312 12.78 -24.09 -13.16
C ILE A 312 11.53 -24.74 -12.58
N ARG A 313 11.15 -25.93 -13.06
CA ARG A 313 9.92 -26.62 -12.61
C ARG A 313 8.66 -25.74 -12.73
N ASN A 314 8.54 -24.98 -13.82
CA ASN A 314 7.49 -23.96 -14.05
C ASN A 314 7.47 -22.77 -13.09
N HIS A 315 8.47 -22.65 -12.20
CA HIS A 315 8.69 -21.46 -11.40
C HIS A 315 9.66 -20.51 -12.12
N PRO A 316 9.32 -19.23 -12.31
CA PRO A 316 10.27 -18.22 -12.77
C PRO A 316 11.31 -17.94 -11.67
N ALA A 317 12.54 -18.38 -11.88
CA ALA A 317 13.66 -18.09 -11.01
C ALA A 317 14.30 -16.75 -11.38
N PHE A 318 14.25 -15.76 -10.48
CA PHE A 318 14.81 -14.43 -10.68
C PHE A 318 16.22 -14.36 -10.10
N TYR A 319 17.22 -14.16 -10.96
CA TYR A 319 18.61 -14.04 -10.53
C TYR A 319 18.94 -12.58 -10.20
N PRO A 320 19.47 -12.27 -9.01
CA PRO A 320 19.93 -10.93 -8.66
C PRO A 320 20.99 -10.38 -9.64
N PRO A 321 21.06 -9.05 -9.83
CA PRO A 321 20.18 -8.05 -9.24
C PRO A 321 18.78 -8.06 -9.89
N ILE A 322 17.76 -7.76 -9.09
CA ILE A 322 16.39 -7.57 -9.57
C ILE A 322 16.13 -6.07 -9.67
N VAL A 323 15.91 -5.58 -10.89
CA VAL A 323 15.53 -4.19 -11.14
C VAL A 323 14.01 -4.04 -11.03
N VAL A 324 13.54 -3.06 -10.26
CA VAL A 324 12.11 -2.72 -10.13
C VAL A 324 11.89 -1.31 -10.67
N ASP A 325 11.07 -1.16 -11.71
CA ASP A 325 10.75 0.14 -12.31
C ASP A 325 9.66 0.88 -11.53
N CYS A 326 10.08 1.78 -10.65
CA CYS A 326 9.22 2.58 -9.77
C CYS A 326 9.01 4.02 -10.29
N ARG A 327 9.41 4.31 -11.55
CA ARG A 327 9.17 5.63 -12.16
C ARG A 327 7.68 5.87 -12.36
N VAL A 328 7.22 7.11 -12.23
CA VAL A 328 5.81 7.47 -12.47
C VAL A 328 5.46 7.18 -13.92
N LYS A 329 4.45 6.34 -14.15
CA LYS A 329 4.04 5.94 -15.48
C LYS A 329 3.19 7.02 -16.14
N THR A 330 3.22 7.11 -17.47
CA THR A 330 2.57 8.19 -18.22
C THR A 330 1.04 8.20 -18.13
N TRP A 331 0.44 7.12 -17.67
CA TRP A 331 -1.01 7.00 -17.47
C TRP A 331 -1.44 7.24 -16.02
N TYR A 332 -0.50 7.49 -15.10
CA TYR A 332 -0.86 7.79 -13.72
C TYR A 332 -1.66 9.08 -13.69
N PRO A 333 -2.70 9.14 -12.86
CA PRO A 333 -3.33 10.42 -12.60
C PRO A 333 -2.33 11.41 -11.97
N PRO A 334 -2.60 12.72 -12.07
CA PRO A 334 -1.80 13.71 -11.37
C PRO A 334 -1.81 13.48 -9.86
N LEU A 335 -0.74 13.91 -9.19
CA LEU A 335 -0.70 13.94 -7.73
C LEU A 335 -1.76 14.90 -7.18
N THR A 336 -2.35 14.56 -6.04
CA THR A 336 -3.25 15.45 -5.33
C THR A 336 -2.46 16.62 -4.75
N GLU A 337 -2.90 17.83 -5.07
CA GLU A 337 -2.30 19.07 -4.57
C GLU A 337 -3.39 19.93 -3.92
N ALA A 338 -3.11 20.40 -2.71
CA ALA A 338 -3.99 21.33 -2.02
C ALA A 338 -3.89 22.72 -2.64
N ASP A 339 -5.04 23.36 -2.89
CA ASP A 339 -5.08 24.71 -3.44
C ASP A 339 -4.48 25.73 -2.47
N SER A 340 -3.46 26.47 -2.91
CA SER A 340 -2.71 27.40 -2.06
C SER A 340 -3.54 28.55 -1.50
N LYS A 341 -4.66 28.93 -2.13
CA LYS A 341 -5.58 29.95 -1.58
C LYS A 341 -6.43 29.34 -0.47
N THR A 342 -6.84 28.09 -0.64
CA THR A 342 -7.59 27.33 0.36
C THR A 342 -6.75 27.06 1.59
N ILE A 343 -5.50 26.63 1.43
CA ILE A 343 -4.54 26.49 2.55
C ILE A 343 -4.46 27.79 3.35
N ARG A 344 -4.12 28.90 2.69
CA ARG A 344 -4.02 30.22 3.35
C ARG A 344 -5.30 30.60 4.08
N LYS A 345 -6.47 30.37 3.48
CA LYS A 345 -7.76 30.66 4.11
C LYS A 345 -8.01 29.81 5.35
N VAL A 346 -7.58 28.54 5.36
CA VAL A 346 -7.68 27.66 6.53
C VAL A 346 -6.73 28.14 7.62
N ASP A 347 -5.47 28.41 7.29
CA ASP A 347 -4.45 28.90 8.23
C ASP A 347 -4.86 30.24 8.87
N ASP A 348 -5.38 31.17 8.08
CA ASP A 348 -5.85 32.47 8.57
C ASP A 348 -7.03 32.35 9.55
N ARG A 349 -7.91 31.36 9.33
CA ARG A 349 -9.12 31.16 10.14
C ARG A 349 -8.88 30.30 11.37
N PHE A 350 -8.03 29.29 11.25
CA PHE A 350 -7.91 28.20 12.23
C PHE A 350 -6.47 27.94 12.68
N GLY A 351 -5.44 28.42 11.97
CA GLY A 351 -4.04 28.18 12.34
C GLY A 351 -3.72 28.60 13.77
N ARG A 352 -4.24 29.76 14.20
CA ARG A 352 -4.06 30.26 15.59
C ARG A 352 -4.75 29.40 16.66
N LEU A 353 -5.81 28.66 16.30
CA LEU A 353 -6.51 27.75 17.21
C LEU A 353 -5.71 26.45 17.37
N ILE A 354 -5.09 25.97 16.29
CA ILE A 354 -4.26 24.76 16.30
C ILE A 354 -2.95 25.01 17.05
N ASP A 355 -2.30 26.16 16.83
CA ASP A 355 -1.05 26.52 17.54
C ASP A 355 -1.24 26.69 19.07
N SER A 356 -2.50 26.77 19.53
CA SER A 356 -2.86 26.95 20.95
C SER A 356 -3.32 25.66 21.65
N LEU A 357 -3.44 24.56 20.90
CA LEU A 357 -3.73 23.20 21.39
C LEU A 357 -2.41 22.42 21.49
#